data_AF-A0A6A8MHF8-F1
#
_entry.id   AF-A0A6A8MHF8-F1
#
_cell.length_a   1.000
_cell.length_b   1.000
_cell.length_c   1.000
_cell.angle_alpha   90.00
_cell.angle_beta   90.00
_cell.angle_gamma   90.00
#
_symmetry.space_group_name_H-M   'P 1'
#
loop_
_entity.id
_entity.type
_entity.pdbx_description
1 polymer ?
#
loop_
_entity_poly.entity_id
_entity_poly.type
_entity_poly.pdbx_seq_one_letter_code
_entity_poly.pdbx_strand_id
1 'polypeptide(L)' 'MVLQDEIKQILIDFDNALPEKILEILTQIQPYLKSEITQKYLEGKIHDIMILTDTVEKKKLCKNLKPYLDWYLQGI' A
#
# COMPACT_ATOMS: atom_id res chain seq x y z
N MET A 1 -7.09 -15.61 0.32
CA MET A 1 -7.78 -15.30 1.59
C MET A 1 -6.87 -14.51 2.53
N VAL A 2 -5.70 -15.01 2.94
CA VAL A 2 -4.78 -14.31 3.88
C VAL A 2 -4.49 -12.84 3.53
N LEU A 3 -4.09 -12.54 2.28
CA LEU A 3 -3.76 -11.17 1.88
C LEU A 3 -4.95 -10.20 1.96
N GLN A 4 -6.16 -10.64 1.59
CA GLN A 4 -7.35 -9.80 1.68
C GLN A 4 -7.70 -9.47 3.13
N ASP A 5 -7.57 -10.45 4.02
CA ASP A 5 -7.83 -10.25 5.44
C ASP A 5 -6.77 -9.33 6.07
N GLU A 6 -5.50 -9.46 5.69
CA GLU A 6 -4.44 -8.51 6.08
C GLU A 6 -4.74 -7.08 5.58
N ILE A 7 -5.17 -6.93 4.33
CA ILE A 7 -5.56 -5.62 3.78
C ILE A 7 -6.74 -5.04 4.56
N LYS A 8 -7.76 -5.84 4.87
CA LYS A 8 -8.90 -5.38 5.68
C LYS A 8 -8.46 -4.92 7.07
N GLN A 9 -7.58 -5.67 7.74
CA GLN A 9 -7.05 -5.28 9.04
C GLN A 9 -6.28 -3.95 8.97
N ILE A 10 -5.43 -3.77 7.95
CA ILE A 10 -4.75 -2.50 7.71
C ILE A 10 -5.75 -1.37 7.44
N LEU A 11 -6.83 -1.61 6.69
CA LEU A 11 -7.82 -0.57 6.40
C LEU A 11 -8.65 -0.18 7.63
N ILE A 12 -8.94 -1.14 8.52
CA ILE A 12 -9.67 -0.93 9.77
C ILE A 12 -8.83 -0.08 10.73
N ASP A 13 -7.54 -0.40 10.89
CA ASP A 13 -6.65 0.28 11.82
C ASP A 13 -5.43 0.90 11.13
N PHE A 14 -5.71 1.68 10.07
CA PHE A 14 -4.67 2.21 9.21
C PHE A 14 -3.72 3.13 9.95
N ASP A 15 -4.19 3.88 10.95
CA ASP A 15 -3.38 4.82 11.72
C ASP A 15 -2.39 4.14 12.66
N ASN A 16 -2.67 2.94 13.15
CA ASN A 16 -1.74 2.18 13.99
C ASN A 16 -0.85 1.20 13.21
N ALA A 17 -1.17 0.89 11.95
CA ALA A 17 -0.35 -0.01 11.12
C ALA A 17 1.07 0.53 10.84
N LEU A 18 2.11 -0.32 10.90
CA LEU A 18 3.46 0.13 10.56
C LEU A 18 3.56 0.52 9.07
N PRO A 19 4.22 1.65 8.72
CA PRO A 19 4.44 2.02 7.32
C PRO A 19 5.09 0.90 6.51
N GLU A 20 6.05 0.19 7.09
CA GLU A 20 6.75 -0.95 6.46
C GLU A 20 5.77 -2.05 6.08
N LYS A 21 4.81 -2.35 6.96
CA LYS A 21 3.78 -3.37 6.71
C LYS A 21 2.81 -2.91 5.61
N ILE A 22 2.45 -1.64 5.58
CA ILE A 22 1.61 -1.08 4.50
C ILE A 22 2.34 -1.18 3.16
N LEU A 23 3.62 -0.81 3.10
CA LEU A 23 4.44 -0.90 1.89
C LEU A 23 4.61 -2.34 1.41
N GLU A 24 4.82 -3.29 2.33
CA GLU A 24 4.90 -4.72 2.00
C GLU A 24 3.63 -5.19 1.29
N ILE A 25 2.45 -4.85 1.82
CA ILE A 25 1.17 -5.19 1.19
C ILE A 25 1.01 -4.48 -0.16
N LEU A 26 1.38 -3.21 -0.27
CA LEU A 26 1.33 -2.47 -1.53
C LEU A 26 2.20 -3.13 -2.61
N THR A 27 3.40 -3.61 -2.25
CA THR A 27 4.27 -4.40 -3.15
C THR A 27 3.60 -5.71 -3.56
N GLN A 28 2.92 -6.40 -2.64
CA GLN A 28 2.22 -7.65 -2.97
C GLN A 28 1.04 -7.43 -3.92
N ILE A 29 0.29 -6.33 -3.79
CA ILE A 29 -0.86 -6.06 -4.66
C ILE A 29 -0.47 -5.42 -6.01
N GLN A 30 0.73 -4.83 -6.11
CA GLN A 30 1.19 -4.14 -7.31
C GLN A 30 1.03 -4.97 -8.60
N PRO A 31 1.43 -6.26 -8.67
CA PRO A 31 1.34 -7.05 -9.91
C PRO A 31 -0.10 -7.30 -10.39
N TYR A 32 -1.09 -7.14 -9.51
CA TYR A 32 -2.50 -7.34 -9.83
C TYR A 32 -3.12 -6.12 -10.52
N LEU A 33 -2.45 -4.96 -10.52
CA LEU A 33 -2.94 -3.76 -11.18
C LEU A 33 -2.98 -3.95 -12.70
N LYS A 34 -4.07 -3.55 -13.34
CA LYS A 34 -4.34 -3.84 -14.77
C LYS A 34 -3.40 -3.16 -15.76
N SER A 35 -2.72 -2.08 -15.37
CA SER A 35 -1.89 -1.27 -16.26
C SER A 35 -0.45 -1.24 -15.79
N GLU A 36 0.49 -1.56 -16.69
CA GLU A 36 1.92 -1.44 -16.43
C GLU A 36 2.33 -0.03 -15.98
N ILE A 37 1.64 1.02 -16.49
CA ILE A 37 1.89 2.40 -16.08
C ILE A 37 1.53 2.57 -14.61
N THR A 38 0.40 2.02 -14.17
CA THR A 38 -0.04 2.08 -12.78
C THR A 38 0.82 1.22 -11.87
N GLN A 39 1.30 0.07 -12.36
CA GLN A 39 2.27 -0.78 -11.64
C GLN A 39 3.58 -0.02 -11.39
N LYS A 40 4.17 0.59 -12.44
CA LYS A 40 5.42 1.36 -12.33
C LYS A 40 5.25 2.62 -11.47
N TYR A 41 4.10 3.28 -11.57
CA TYR A 41 3.80 4.43 -10.72
C TYR A 41 3.77 4.04 -9.24
N LEU A 42 3.07 2.95 -8.90
CA LEU A 42 2.99 2.47 -7.51
C LEU A 42 4.37 2.02 -7.02
N GLU A 43 5.16 1.35 -7.85
CA GLU A 43 6.55 0.97 -7.54
C GLU A 43 7.41 2.18 -7.17
N GLY A 44 7.38 3.23 -8.00
CA GLY A 44 8.09 4.47 -7.73
C GLY A 44 7.66 5.10 -6.40
N LYS A 45 6.36 5.13 -6.11
CA LYS A 45 5.85 5.63 -4.83
C LYS A 45 6.30 4.79 -3.64
N ILE A 46 6.31 3.47 -3.76
CA ILE A 46 6.81 2.58 -2.69
C ILE A 46 8.30 2.87 -2.44
N HIS A 47 9.10 2.99 -3.51
CA HIS A 47 10.52 3.29 -3.41
C HIS A 47 10.78 4.65 -2.73
N ASP A 48 10.10 5.70 -3.19
CA ASP A 48 10.20 7.06 -2.63
C ASP A 48 9.89 7.08 -1.13
N ILE A 49 8.87 6.32 -0.69
CA ILE A 49 8.51 6.26 0.73
C ILE A 49 9.53 5.44 1.52
N MET A 50 10.03 4.34 0.96
CA MET A 50 10.95 3.43 1.66
C MET A 50 12.26 4.12 2.05
N ILE A 51 12.77 5.01 1.20
CA ILE A 51 14.03 5.76 1.44
C ILE A 51 13.89 6.89 2.47
N LEU A 52 12.68 7.25 2.89
CA LEU A 52 12.48 8.27 3.92
C LEU A 52 12.91 7.74 5.30
N THR A 53 13.51 8.61 6.10
CA THR A 53 13.86 8.29 7.50
C THR A 53 12.76 8.69 8.47
N ASP A 54 11.92 9.65 8.11
CA ASP A 54 10.83 10.14 8.94
C ASP A 54 9.61 9.21 8.88
N THR A 55 9.28 8.59 10.01
CA THR A 55 8.17 7.63 10.12
C THR A 55 6.80 8.31 10.01
N VAL A 56 6.67 9.56 10.48
CA VAL A 56 5.42 10.33 10.41
C VAL A 56 5.13 10.72 8.96
N GLU A 57 6.15 11.13 8.22
CA GLU A 57 6.06 11.44 6.79
C GLU A 57 5.76 10.18 5.97
N LYS A 58 6.46 9.07 6.24
CA LYS A 58 6.16 7.76 5.65
C LYS A 58 4.70 7.39 5.81
N LYS A 59 4.18 7.52 7.03
CA LYS A 59 2.78 7.23 7.34
C LYS A 59 1.82 8.10 6.56
N LYS A 60 2.10 9.41 6.47
CA LYS A 60 1.29 10.36 5.70
C LYS A 60 1.25 10.00 4.22
N LEU A 61 2.39 9.62 3.63
CA LEU A 61 2.45 9.21 2.23
C LEU A 61 1.75 7.87 1.99
N CYS A 62 1.88 6.91 2.92
CA CYS A 62 1.13 5.65 2.86
C CYS A 62 -0.39 5.87 2.81
N LYS A 63 -0.92 6.87 3.52
CA LYS A 63 -2.36 7.22 3.45
C LYS A 63 -2.81 7.58 2.04
N ASN A 64 -1.95 8.23 1.25
CA ASN A 64 -2.25 8.58 -0.14
C ASN A 64 -2.34 7.34 -1.04
N LEU A 65 -1.76 6.21 -0.61
CA LEU A 65 -1.78 4.94 -1.33
C LEU A 65 -2.92 4.01 -0.89
N LYS A 66 -3.73 4.42 0.09
CA LYS A 66 -4.94 3.67 0.51
C LYS A 66 -5.87 3.27 -0.65
N PRO A 67 -6.12 4.11 -1.67
CA PRO A 67 -6.98 3.73 -2.79
C PRO A 67 -6.55 2.47 -3.55
N TYR A 68 -5.25 2.10 -3.54
CA TYR A 68 -4.78 0.87 -4.16
C TYR A 68 -5.21 -0.38 -3.37
N LEU A 69 -5.25 -0.28 -2.04
CA LEU A 69 -5.73 -1.33 -1.16
C LEU A 69 -7.24 -1.52 -1.32
N ASP A 70 -8.00 -0.43 -1.32
CA ASP A 70 -9.46 -0.45 -1.58
C ASP A 70 -9.76 -1.04 -2.96
N TRP A 71 -9.01 -0.63 -4.00
CA TRP A 71 -9.15 -1.17 -5.35
C TRP A 71 -8.94 -2.68 -5.41
N TYR A 72 -7.89 -3.19 -4.73
CA TYR A 72 -7.60 -4.62 -4.71
C TYR A 72 -8.74 -5.43 -4.06
N LEU A 73 -9.37 -4.90 -3.01
CA LEU A 73 -10.52 -5.55 -2.37
C LEU A 73 -11.80 -5.50 -3.22
N GLN A 74 -12.00 -4.46 -4.02
CA GLN A 74 -13.17 -4.32 -4.90
C GLN A 74 -13.04 -5.10 -6.21
N GLY A 75 -11.81 -5.40 -6.65
CA GLY A 75 -11.52 -6.09 -7.90
C GLY A 75 -11.57 -7.62 -7.82
N ILE A 76 -11.83 -8.18 -6.64
CA ILE A 76 -12.07 -9.61 -6.37
C ILE A 76 -13.56 -9.82 -6.18
#